data_AF-A0A6A6A174-F1
#
_entry.id   AF-A0A6A6A174-F1
#
_cell.length_a   1.000
_cell.length_b   1.000
_cell.length_c   1.000
_cell.angle_alpha   90.00
_cell.angle_beta   90.00
_cell.angle_gamma   90.00
#
_symmetry.space_group_name_H-M   'P 1'
#
loop_
_entity.id
_entity.type
_entity.pdbx_description
1 polymer ?
#
loop_
_entity_poly.entity_id
_entity_poly.type
_entity_poly.pdbx_seq_one_letter_code
_entity_poly.pdbx_strand_id
1 'polypeptide(L)'
;MSDDSFSYDDWFSYRLAPDGDIEDGCHPDEAQAMKDYLRQKTTVTEAAQAITYPVTREDDPTDNLHRLWGFLEDSLVELPSKHIDPLILLLQAIEALPKPDFAGNHDVWEGLGNFGHMWSDGYMNGGWRTKAREGNGPEYDISRERHVRKAEIEARIVQAGIGKIPIDWGYEVVADALESSNAVFDFEIPAAANWLVICGQIFRQGAEKREESYGLKPFTMIGPHDPSRDLRKAPLDRIMTLERWSDWEHRLKELEGELGVVGEAAKTALGAMQKLDDPST
;
A
#
# COMPACT_ATOMS: atom_id res chain seq x y z
N MET A 1 0.58 -13.01 -27.32
CA MET A 1 1.76 -13.89 -27.23
C MET A 1 2.05 -14.08 -25.77
N SER A 2 1.71 -15.27 -25.27
CA SER A 2 1.95 -15.71 -23.90
C SER A 2 3.24 -16.51 -23.89
N ASP A 3 4.31 -15.95 -23.34
CA ASP A 3 5.31 -16.70 -22.56
C ASP A 3 6.33 -15.72 -21.98
N ASP A 4 6.14 -15.40 -20.72
CA ASP A 4 7.22 -15.26 -19.75
C ASP A 4 6.57 -15.67 -18.42
N SER A 5 6.26 -16.97 -18.31
CA SER A 5 5.77 -17.52 -17.05
C SER A 5 6.96 -17.61 -16.10
N PHE A 6 7.36 -16.46 -15.55
CA PHE A 6 8.15 -16.44 -14.34
C PHE A 6 7.37 -17.23 -13.30
N SER A 7 7.81 -18.46 -13.01
CA SER A 7 7.12 -19.30 -12.06
C SER A 7 7.20 -18.62 -10.70
N TYR A 8 6.18 -18.85 -9.87
CA TYR A 8 6.23 -18.47 -8.46
C TYR A 8 7.52 -18.98 -7.79
N ASP A 9 8.01 -20.16 -8.17
CA ASP A 9 9.28 -20.68 -7.66
C ASP A 9 10.51 -19.90 -8.18
N ASP A 10 10.46 -19.40 -9.42
CA ASP A 10 11.53 -18.59 -10.01
C ASP A 10 11.64 -17.23 -9.30
N TRP A 11 10.52 -16.67 -8.84
CA TRP A 11 10.51 -15.45 -8.03
C TRP A 11 11.33 -15.61 -6.76
N PHE A 12 11.11 -16.65 -5.98
CA PHE A 12 11.93 -16.88 -4.79
C PHE A 12 13.38 -17.16 -5.14
N SER A 13 13.65 -17.91 -6.21
CA SER A 13 15.03 -18.17 -6.63
C SER A 13 15.77 -16.88 -7.03
N TYR A 14 15.08 -15.92 -7.62
CA TYR A 14 15.63 -14.59 -7.91
C TYR A 14 15.84 -13.73 -6.66
N ARG A 15 15.01 -13.92 -5.64
CA ARG A 15 15.09 -13.19 -4.36
C ARG A 15 16.12 -13.74 -3.39
N LEU A 16 16.63 -14.94 -3.62
CA LEU A 16 17.79 -15.45 -2.90
C LEU A 16 19.05 -14.75 -3.40
N ALA A 17 19.90 -14.32 -2.48
CA ALA A 17 21.23 -13.82 -2.84
C ALA A 17 22.00 -14.89 -3.62
N PRO A 18 22.43 -14.62 -4.88
CA PRO A 18 23.06 -15.62 -5.74
C PRO A 18 24.39 -16.18 -5.19
N ASP A 19 25.06 -15.39 -4.37
CA ASP A 19 26.33 -15.69 -3.69
C ASP A 19 26.15 -16.10 -2.23
N GLY A 20 24.92 -16.11 -1.74
CA GLY A 20 24.59 -16.34 -0.33
C GLY A 20 24.86 -15.15 0.58
N ASP A 21 25.19 -13.97 0.02
CA ASP A 21 25.32 -12.73 0.79
C ASP A 21 23.93 -12.15 1.08
N ILE A 22 23.48 -12.34 2.31
CA ILE A 22 22.15 -11.91 2.76
C ILE A 22 21.94 -10.39 2.68
N GLU A 23 23.00 -9.58 2.54
CA GLU A 23 22.86 -8.12 2.36
C GLU A 23 22.12 -7.75 1.06
N ASP A 24 22.24 -8.59 0.01
CA ASP A 24 21.65 -8.32 -1.32
C ASP A 24 20.42 -9.22 -1.63
N GLY A 25 19.89 -9.97 -0.65
CA GLY A 25 18.73 -10.86 -0.86
C GLY A 25 18.06 -11.37 0.42
N CYS A 26 17.00 -12.18 0.26
CA CYS A 26 16.31 -12.80 1.41
C CYS A 26 17.05 -14.05 1.91
N HIS A 27 16.87 -14.38 3.20
CA HIS A 27 17.47 -15.57 3.78
C HIS A 27 16.80 -16.83 3.19
N PRO A 28 17.56 -17.92 2.89
CA PRO A 28 16.97 -19.15 2.36
C PRO A 28 15.82 -19.71 3.20
N ASP A 29 15.92 -19.63 4.53
CA ASP A 29 14.86 -20.08 5.43
C ASP A 29 13.61 -19.19 5.39
N GLU A 30 13.75 -17.87 5.23
CA GLU A 30 12.63 -16.94 5.04
C GLU A 30 11.88 -17.28 3.74
N ALA A 31 12.62 -17.46 2.65
CA ALA A 31 12.07 -17.84 1.35
C ALA A 31 11.32 -19.18 1.42
N GLN A 32 11.92 -20.18 2.07
CA GLN A 32 11.31 -21.51 2.19
C GLN A 32 10.06 -21.48 3.07
N ALA A 33 10.08 -20.75 4.19
CA ALA A 33 8.92 -20.60 5.05
C ALA A 33 7.76 -19.87 4.34
N MET A 34 8.06 -18.82 3.57
CA MET A 34 7.07 -18.13 2.73
C MET A 34 6.48 -19.07 1.67
N LYS A 35 7.32 -19.90 1.01
CA LYS A 35 6.85 -20.91 0.05
C LYS A 35 5.88 -21.89 0.66
N ASP A 36 6.21 -22.43 1.83
CA ASP A 36 5.37 -23.42 2.49
C ASP A 36 4.06 -22.80 2.99
N TYR A 37 4.10 -21.54 3.46
CA TYR A 37 2.91 -20.79 3.83
C TYR A 37 1.97 -20.55 2.65
N LEU A 38 2.47 -19.99 1.54
CA LEU A 38 1.66 -19.69 0.36
C LEU A 38 1.15 -20.96 -0.36
N ARG A 39 1.78 -22.12 -0.11
CA ARG A 39 1.31 -23.45 -0.51
C ARG A 39 0.40 -24.12 0.52
N GLN A 40 0.04 -23.42 1.60
CA GLN A 40 -0.85 -23.89 2.66
C GLN A 40 -0.33 -25.15 3.39
N LYS A 41 1.00 -25.31 3.47
CA LYS A 41 1.63 -26.42 4.22
C LYS A 41 1.85 -26.08 5.69
N THR A 42 1.85 -24.80 6.03
CA THR A 42 1.98 -24.28 7.39
C THR A 42 0.82 -23.35 7.71
N THR A 43 0.52 -23.21 8.99
CA THR A 43 -0.40 -22.17 9.47
C THR A 43 0.28 -20.79 9.42
N VAL A 44 -0.53 -19.72 9.50
CA VAL A 44 0.00 -18.36 9.52
C VAL A 44 0.91 -18.09 10.73
N THR A 45 0.61 -18.68 11.89
CA THR A 45 1.44 -18.54 13.10
C THR A 45 2.77 -19.27 12.97
N GLU A 46 2.76 -20.50 12.46
CA GLU A 46 4.00 -21.26 12.19
C GLU A 46 4.85 -20.54 11.13
N ALA A 47 4.22 -19.98 10.10
CA ALA A 47 4.91 -19.20 9.07
C ALA A 47 5.54 -17.93 9.65
N ALA A 48 4.80 -17.15 10.46
CA ALA A 48 5.32 -15.95 11.10
C ALA A 48 6.55 -16.26 11.96
N GLN A 49 6.49 -17.35 12.75
CA GLN A 49 7.63 -17.81 13.55
C GLN A 49 8.82 -18.22 12.67
N ALA A 50 8.58 -19.01 11.62
CA ALA A 50 9.64 -19.52 10.76
C ALA A 50 10.31 -18.41 9.93
N ILE A 51 9.53 -17.44 9.43
CA ILE A 51 10.03 -16.30 8.65
C ILE A 51 10.83 -15.33 9.52
N THR A 52 10.41 -15.07 10.76
CA THR A 52 11.16 -14.17 11.66
C THR A 52 12.34 -14.85 12.34
N TYR A 53 12.40 -16.19 12.32
CA TYR A 53 13.43 -16.94 13.04
C TYR A 53 14.88 -16.53 12.68
N PRO A 54 15.26 -16.35 11.39
CA PRO A 54 16.63 -15.98 11.05
C PRO A 54 17.07 -14.66 11.68
N VAL A 55 16.29 -13.59 11.51
CA VAL A 55 16.63 -12.27 12.08
C VAL A 55 16.68 -12.29 13.61
N THR A 56 15.85 -13.12 14.28
CA THR A 56 15.89 -13.21 15.75
C THR A 56 17.15 -13.87 16.32
N ARG A 57 17.99 -14.47 15.47
CA ARG A 57 19.21 -15.19 15.89
C ARG A 57 20.49 -14.48 15.50
N GLU A 58 20.39 -13.37 14.80
CA GLU A 58 21.53 -12.57 14.42
C GLU A 58 22.07 -11.79 15.62
N ASP A 59 23.33 -11.38 15.55
CA ASP A 59 24.00 -10.68 16.65
C ASP A 59 23.37 -9.31 16.93
N ASP A 60 22.84 -8.65 15.90
CA ASP A 60 22.02 -7.44 15.99
C ASP A 60 20.72 -7.58 15.17
N PRO A 61 19.65 -8.11 15.77
CA PRO A 61 18.38 -8.29 15.09
C PRO A 61 17.76 -6.98 14.61
N THR A 62 18.02 -5.86 15.27
CA THR A 62 17.40 -4.57 14.93
C THR A 62 17.99 -4.01 13.65
N ASP A 63 19.31 -4.07 13.51
CA ASP A 63 20.01 -3.60 12.32
C ASP A 63 19.64 -4.41 11.07
N ASN A 64 19.19 -5.66 11.22
CA ASN A 64 18.87 -6.55 10.10
C ASN A 64 17.38 -6.66 9.77
N LEU A 65 16.48 -5.99 10.53
CA LEU A 65 15.04 -5.97 10.24
C LEU A 65 14.74 -5.48 8.83
N HIS A 66 15.56 -4.56 8.31
CA HIS A 66 15.34 -3.96 7.00
C HIS A 66 15.35 -5.01 5.87
N ARG A 67 16.17 -6.06 5.99
CA ARG A 67 16.24 -7.16 5.03
C ARG A 67 14.93 -7.97 5.01
N LEU A 68 14.40 -8.29 6.18
CA LEU A 68 13.12 -8.98 6.33
C LEU A 68 11.97 -8.13 5.79
N TRP A 69 11.94 -6.84 6.10
CA TRP A 69 10.92 -5.92 5.60
C TRP A 69 10.98 -5.77 4.08
N GLY A 70 12.17 -5.55 3.51
CA GLY A 70 12.35 -5.50 2.05
C GLY A 70 11.81 -6.77 1.36
N PHE A 71 12.08 -7.95 1.91
CA PHE A 71 11.55 -9.20 1.39
C PHE A 71 10.01 -9.30 1.45
N LEU A 72 9.40 -8.87 2.56
CA LEU A 72 7.94 -8.89 2.73
C LEU A 72 7.24 -7.83 1.86
N GLU A 73 7.85 -6.66 1.70
CA GLU A 73 7.39 -5.59 0.80
C GLU A 73 7.41 -6.05 -0.66
N ASP A 74 8.54 -6.60 -1.11
CA ASP A 74 8.68 -7.16 -2.46
C ASP A 74 7.67 -8.28 -2.69
N SER A 75 7.44 -9.14 -1.69
CA SER A 75 6.43 -10.20 -1.75
C SER A 75 5.03 -9.63 -1.99
N LEU A 76 4.64 -8.56 -1.29
CA LEU A 76 3.33 -7.91 -1.46
C LEU A 76 3.17 -7.31 -2.86
N VAL A 77 4.20 -6.63 -3.34
CA VAL A 77 4.16 -5.87 -4.61
C VAL A 77 4.23 -6.79 -5.83
N GLU A 78 5.02 -7.86 -5.77
CA GLU A 78 5.39 -8.62 -6.97
C GLU A 78 4.78 -10.02 -7.08
N LEU A 79 4.38 -10.63 -5.96
CA LEU A 79 3.69 -11.91 -6.04
C LEU A 79 2.27 -11.72 -6.61
N PRO A 80 1.70 -12.76 -7.26
CA PRO A 80 0.35 -12.72 -7.81
C PRO A 80 -0.69 -12.22 -6.80
N SER A 81 -1.66 -11.42 -7.26
CA SER A 81 -2.65 -10.73 -6.41
C SER A 81 -3.42 -11.63 -5.45
N LYS A 82 -3.64 -12.90 -5.80
CA LYS A 82 -4.23 -13.92 -4.92
C LYS A 82 -3.48 -14.12 -3.59
N HIS A 83 -2.24 -13.65 -3.48
CA HIS A 83 -1.42 -13.77 -2.28
C HIS A 83 -1.46 -12.56 -1.36
N ILE A 84 -2.10 -11.43 -1.72
CA ILE A 84 -2.15 -10.27 -0.80
C ILE A 84 -2.78 -10.65 0.53
N ASP A 85 -3.99 -11.23 0.52
CA ASP A 85 -4.71 -11.54 1.76
C ASP A 85 -3.89 -12.47 2.67
N PRO A 86 -3.31 -13.59 2.17
CA PRO A 86 -2.34 -14.36 2.95
C PRO A 86 -1.18 -13.53 3.50
N LEU A 87 -0.57 -12.65 2.70
CA LEU A 87 0.58 -11.86 3.13
C LEU A 87 0.20 -10.81 4.19
N ILE A 88 -0.99 -10.20 4.11
CA ILE A 88 -1.51 -9.30 5.13
C ILE A 88 -1.76 -10.07 6.44
N LEU A 89 -2.36 -11.27 6.38
CA LEU A 89 -2.53 -12.13 7.55
C LEU A 89 -1.19 -12.53 8.17
N LEU A 90 -0.17 -12.78 7.35
CA LEU A 90 1.17 -13.07 7.81
C LEU A 90 1.78 -11.86 8.55
N LEU A 91 1.66 -10.65 8.01
CA LEU A 91 2.12 -9.44 8.69
C LEU A 91 1.41 -9.23 10.04
N GLN A 92 0.10 -9.45 10.11
CA GLN A 92 -0.66 -9.45 11.37
C GLN A 92 -0.12 -10.47 12.36
N ALA A 93 0.18 -11.69 11.89
CA ALA A 93 0.73 -12.74 12.75
C ALA A 93 2.14 -12.42 13.25
N ILE A 94 2.97 -11.76 12.42
CA ILE A 94 4.30 -11.26 12.82
C ILE A 94 4.17 -10.18 13.90
N GLU A 95 3.30 -9.18 13.70
CA GLU A 95 3.06 -8.12 14.69
C GLU A 95 2.54 -8.66 16.03
N ALA A 96 1.81 -9.78 16.00
CA ALA A 96 1.29 -10.46 17.18
C ALA A 96 2.27 -11.42 17.85
N LEU A 97 3.50 -11.58 17.33
CA LEU A 97 4.49 -12.46 17.95
C LEU A 97 4.91 -11.94 19.34
N PRO A 98 5.26 -12.83 20.27
CA PRO A 98 5.85 -12.42 21.53
C PRO A 98 7.11 -11.58 21.32
N LYS A 99 7.31 -10.59 22.18
CA LYS A 99 8.55 -9.81 22.24
C LYS A 99 9.75 -10.75 22.27
N PRO A 100 10.70 -10.63 21.33
CA PRO A 100 11.93 -11.39 21.39
C PRO A 100 12.72 -11.00 22.64
N ASP A 101 13.44 -11.96 23.21
CA ASP A 101 14.34 -11.72 24.35
C ASP A 101 15.68 -11.17 23.83
N PHE A 102 15.66 -9.96 23.29
CA PHE A 102 16.86 -9.26 22.84
C PHE A 102 17.47 -8.46 24.00
N ALA A 103 18.80 -8.32 23.99
CA ALA A 103 19.53 -7.43 24.90
C ALA A 103 19.29 -5.96 24.52
N GLY A 104 18.05 -5.49 24.65
CA GLY A 104 17.60 -4.18 24.19
C GLY A 104 16.08 -4.11 24.26
N ASN A 105 15.53 -3.14 24.97
CA ASN A 105 14.11 -3.12 25.39
C ASN A 105 13.14 -2.65 24.30
N HIS A 106 13.37 -3.00 23.04
CA HIS A 106 12.55 -2.56 21.92
C HIS A 106 11.72 -3.73 21.39
N ASP A 107 10.40 -3.57 21.43
CA ASP A 107 9.50 -4.49 20.73
C ASP A 107 9.61 -4.20 19.23
N VAL A 108 10.28 -5.10 18.52
CA VAL A 108 10.49 -5.02 17.07
C VAL A 108 9.25 -5.43 16.27
N TRP A 109 8.30 -6.15 16.90
CA TRP A 109 7.10 -6.64 16.25
C TRP A 109 5.93 -5.69 16.39
N GLU A 110 5.79 -5.01 17.53
CA GLU A 110 4.71 -4.04 17.77
C GLU A 110 4.73 -2.89 16.74
N GLY A 111 3.70 -2.82 15.90
CA GLY A 111 3.62 -1.84 14.83
C GLY A 111 4.56 -2.13 13.66
N LEU A 112 5.08 -3.37 13.55
CA LEU A 112 6.10 -3.82 12.60
C LEU A 112 7.26 -2.81 12.55
N GLY A 113 8.14 -2.81 13.55
CA GLY A 113 9.13 -1.77 13.77
C GLY A 113 9.83 -1.29 12.49
N ASN A 114 9.71 0.00 12.17
CA ASN A 114 10.22 0.68 10.97
C ASN A 114 9.65 0.24 9.59
N PHE A 115 8.74 -0.74 9.52
CA PHE A 115 8.12 -1.18 8.26
C PHE A 115 7.44 -0.02 7.51
N GLY A 116 6.61 0.78 8.19
CA GLY A 116 5.95 1.91 7.54
C GLY A 116 6.92 2.98 7.00
N HIS A 117 8.06 3.19 7.67
CA HIS A 117 9.09 4.09 7.18
C HIS A 117 9.78 3.54 5.93
N MET A 118 10.12 2.25 5.94
CA MET A 118 10.71 1.58 4.78
C MET A 118 9.78 1.57 3.58
N TRP A 119 8.50 1.26 3.80
CA TRP A 119 7.48 1.31 2.76
C TRP A 119 7.42 2.70 2.11
N SER A 120 7.41 3.76 2.94
CA SER A 120 7.42 5.14 2.46
C SER A 120 8.66 5.43 1.61
N ASP A 121 9.86 5.12 2.12
CA ASP A 121 11.13 5.46 1.47
C ASP A 121 11.36 4.66 0.17
N GLY A 122 11.00 3.38 0.16
CA GLY A 122 11.17 2.50 -1.01
C GLY A 122 10.22 2.85 -2.15
N TYR A 123 9.07 3.44 -1.85
CA TYR A 123 7.97 3.54 -2.82
C TYR A 123 7.44 4.95 -3.10
N MET A 124 7.81 5.96 -2.33
CA MET A 124 7.56 7.38 -2.63
C MET A 124 8.74 8.00 -3.42
N ASN A 125 8.88 7.65 -4.69
CA ASN A 125 9.85 8.33 -5.55
C ASN A 125 9.30 9.69 -6.00
N GLY A 126 9.88 10.77 -5.47
CA GLY A 126 9.62 12.14 -5.92
C GLY A 126 9.84 12.26 -7.43
N GLY A 127 8.77 12.47 -8.20
CA GLY A 127 8.83 12.60 -9.66
C GLY A 127 8.11 11.50 -10.45
N TRP A 128 7.39 10.59 -9.80
CA TRP A 128 6.58 9.59 -10.50
C TRP A 128 5.53 10.23 -11.43
N ARG A 129 4.90 11.34 -11.04
CA ARG A 129 3.93 12.08 -11.89
C ARG A 129 4.57 12.59 -13.18
N THR A 130 5.81 13.05 -13.12
CA THR A 130 6.57 13.48 -14.31
C THR A 130 6.81 12.30 -15.23
N LYS A 131 7.30 11.18 -14.69
CA LYS A 131 7.52 9.93 -15.45
C LYS A 131 6.23 9.39 -16.07
N ALA A 132 5.10 9.47 -15.36
CA ALA A 132 3.81 9.05 -15.88
C ALA A 132 3.39 9.95 -17.06
N ARG A 133 3.47 11.28 -16.92
CA ARG A 133 3.07 12.20 -18.00
C ARG A 133 3.92 12.08 -19.27
N GLU A 134 5.18 11.70 -19.13
CA GLU A 134 6.11 11.53 -20.25
C GLU A 134 6.13 10.09 -20.81
N GLY A 135 5.57 9.14 -20.05
CA GLY A 135 5.63 7.72 -20.34
C GLY A 135 4.62 7.27 -21.41
N ASN A 136 4.95 6.18 -22.08
CA ASN A 136 4.05 5.43 -22.96
C ASN A 136 4.52 3.98 -23.09
N GLY A 137 3.67 3.12 -23.65
CA GLY A 137 4.02 1.72 -23.97
C GLY A 137 4.04 0.78 -22.76
N PRO A 138 4.65 -0.42 -22.90
CA PRO A 138 4.57 -1.47 -21.88
C PRO A 138 5.14 -1.08 -20.51
N GLU A 139 6.25 -0.33 -20.48
CA GLU A 139 6.85 0.13 -19.22
C GLU A 139 5.94 1.10 -18.47
N TYR A 140 5.18 1.92 -19.21
CA TYR A 140 4.16 2.80 -18.65
C TYR A 140 3.02 2.00 -18.01
N ASP A 141 2.52 0.98 -18.71
CA ASP A 141 1.46 0.10 -18.19
C ASP A 141 1.93 -0.65 -16.92
N ILE A 142 3.16 -1.17 -16.91
CA ILE A 142 3.76 -1.80 -15.73
C ILE A 142 3.88 -0.80 -14.57
N SER A 143 4.33 0.43 -14.86
CA SER A 143 4.42 1.48 -13.84
C SER A 143 3.05 1.85 -13.26
N ARG A 144 2.01 1.91 -14.11
CA ARG A 144 0.62 2.15 -13.68
C ARG A 144 0.13 1.02 -12.79
N GLU A 145 0.27 -0.22 -13.24
CA GLU A 145 -0.15 -1.41 -12.47
C GLU A 145 0.55 -1.46 -11.11
N ARG A 146 1.86 -1.18 -11.06
CA ARG A 146 2.61 -1.14 -9.81
C ARG A 146 2.14 -0.02 -8.88
N HIS A 147 1.79 1.15 -9.41
CA HIS A 147 1.25 2.26 -8.63
C HIS A 147 -0.11 1.90 -8.01
N VAL A 148 -1.02 1.36 -8.82
CA VAL A 148 -2.35 0.93 -8.37
C VAL A 148 -2.25 -0.21 -7.36
N ARG A 149 -1.34 -1.15 -7.59
CA ARG A 149 -1.04 -2.27 -6.69
C ARG A 149 -0.60 -1.80 -5.30
N LYS A 150 0.26 -0.80 -5.23
CA LYS A 150 0.71 -0.23 -3.94
C LYS A 150 -0.46 0.36 -3.16
N ALA A 151 -1.32 1.15 -3.81
CA ALA A 151 -2.50 1.72 -3.18
C ALA A 151 -3.45 0.63 -2.63
N GLU A 152 -3.61 -0.50 -3.33
CA GLU A 152 -4.36 -1.66 -2.82
C GLU A 152 -3.73 -2.22 -1.54
N ILE A 153 -2.42 -2.43 -1.53
CA ILE A 153 -1.68 -2.98 -0.39
C ILE A 153 -1.75 -2.04 0.81
N GLU A 154 -1.48 -0.76 0.61
CA GLU A 154 -1.55 0.27 1.67
C GLU A 154 -2.95 0.32 2.29
N ALA A 155 -4.00 0.34 1.47
CA ALA A 155 -5.37 0.35 1.96
C ALA A 155 -5.68 -0.90 2.80
N ARG A 156 -5.20 -2.08 2.40
CA ARG A 156 -5.38 -3.32 3.17
C ARG A 156 -4.59 -3.31 4.48
N ILE A 157 -3.36 -2.78 4.48
CA ILE A 157 -2.55 -2.63 5.69
C ILE A 157 -3.24 -1.68 6.69
N VAL A 158 -3.74 -0.54 6.21
CA VAL A 158 -4.49 0.41 7.04
C VAL A 158 -5.79 -0.20 7.57
N GLN A 159 -6.54 -0.91 6.72
CA GLN A 159 -7.75 -1.62 7.14
C GLN A 159 -7.44 -2.69 8.20
N ALA A 160 -6.31 -3.38 8.07
CA ALA A 160 -5.84 -4.38 9.02
C ALA A 160 -5.31 -3.77 10.33
N GLY A 161 -5.03 -2.47 10.36
CA GLY A 161 -4.54 -1.75 11.53
C GLY A 161 -3.09 -2.06 11.90
N ILE A 162 -2.26 -2.47 10.93
CA ILE A 162 -0.90 -2.96 11.17
C ILE A 162 0.18 -2.02 10.62
N GLY A 163 1.41 -2.15 11.12
CA GLY A 163 2.59 -1.50 10.51
C GLY A 163 2.66 0.01 10.66
N LYS A 164 1.78 0.61 11.48
CA LYS A 164 1.69 2.05 11.76
C LYS A 164 1.56 2.91 10.49
N ILE A 165 1.06 2.36 9.39
CA ILE A 165 0.72 3.14 8.20
C ILE A 165 -0.52 4.01 8.51
N PRO A 166 -0.44 5.34 8.38
CA PRO A 166 -1.54 6.22 8.74
C PRO A 166 -2.61 6.29 7.64
N ILE A 167 -3.87 6.47 8.03
CA ILE A 167 -4.99 6.74 7.11
C ILE A 167 -4.78 8.03 6.29
N ASP A 168 -3.92 8.94 6.77
CA ASP A 168 -3.53 10.18 6.10
C ASP A 168 -3.03 9.95 4.67
N TRP A 169 -2.34 8.83 4.40
CA TRP A 169 -1.87 8.50 3.05
C TRP A 169 -3.05 8.20 2.11
N GLY A 170 -4.07 7.50 2.61
CA GLY A 170 -5.28 7.25 1.84
C GLY A 170 -6.07 8.53 1.54
N TYR A 171 -6.17 9.43 2.52
CA TYR A 171 -6.74 10.76 2.30
C TYR A 171 -5.96 11.54 1.23
N GLU A 172 -4.64 11.44 1.24
CA GLU A 172 -3.79 12.08 0.26
C GLU A 172 -4.06 11.58 -1.16
N VAL A 173 -4.04 10.25 -1.34
CA VAL A 173 -4.30 9.60 -2.64
C VAL A 173 -5.67 9.96 -3.20
N VAL A 174 -6.73 9.90 -2.37
CA VAL A 174 -8.09 10.18 -2.83
C VAL A 174 -8.28 11.66 -3.17
N ALA A 175 -7.80 12.57 -2.31
CA ALA A 175 -7.92 14.00 -2.58
C ALA A 175 -7.05 14.43 -3.78
N ASP A 176 -5.88 13.83 -3.99
CA ASP A 176 -5.09 14.08 -5.19
C ASP A 176 -5.81 13.66 -6.46
N ALA A 177 -6.41 12.48 -6.46
CA ALA A 177 -7.12 11.94 -7.61
C ALA A 177 -8.40 12.74 -7.95
N LEU A 178 -9.15 13.17 -6.92
CA LEU A 178 -10.50 13.72 -7.09
C LEU A 178 -10.60 15.25 -6.97
N GLU A 179 -9.63 15.92 -6.35
CA GLU A 179 -9.69 17.37 -6.14
C GLU A 179 -8.58 18.15 -6.82
N SER A 180 -7.43 17.54 -7.09
CA SER A 180 -6.31 18.21 -7.74
C SER A 180 -6.63 18.54 -9.19
N SER A 181 -6.20 19.72 -9.66
CA SER A 181 -6.37 20.07 -11.08
C SER A 181 -5.41 19.33 -12.01
N ASN A 182 -4.33 18.79 -11.45
CA ASN A 182 -3.20 18.23 -12.21
C ASN A 182 -3.09 16.71 -12.11
N ALA A 183 -4.18 16.05 -11.70
CA ALA A 183 -4.23 14.61 -11.51
C ALA A 183 -3.90 13.83 -12.79
N VAL A 184 -3.15 12.73 -12.65
CA VAL A 184 -2.81 11.76 -13.68
C VAL A 184 -3.84 10.63 -13.61
N PHE A 185 -4.98 10.82 -14.28
CA PHE A 185 -6.19 10.04 -14.00
C PHE A 185 -6.04 8.52 -14.12
N ASP A 186 -5.32 8.02 -15.11
CA ASP A 186 -5.17 6.58 -15.30
C ASP A 186 -4.26 5.92 -14.25
N PHE A 187 -3.51 6.69 -13.45
CA PHE A 187 -2.81 6.22 -12.26
C PHE A 187 -3.63 6.44 -10.99
N GLU A 188 -4.09 7.68 -10.80
CA GLU A 188 -4.60 8.14 -9.51
C GLU A 188 -6.06 7.75 -9.28
N ILE A 189 -6.90 7.70 -10.32
CA ILE A 189 -8.30 7.27 -10.15
C ILE A 189 -8.37 5.78 -9.77
N PRO A 190 -7.66 4.85 -10.42
CA PRO A 190 -7.63 3.46 -9.96
C PRO A 190 -6.98 3.27 -8.59
N ALA A 191 -5.95 4.05 -8.23
CA ALA A 191 -5.36 4.03 -6.89
C ALA A 191 -6.37 4.49 -5.82
N ALA A 192 -7.04 5.62 -6.05
CA ALA A 192 -8.09 6.13 -5.17
C ALA A 192 -9.27 5.16 -5.07
N ALA A 193 -9.62 4.46 -6.15
CA ALA A 193 -10.67 3.46 -6.14
C ALA A 193 -10.36 2.30 -5.17
N ASN A 194 -9.12 1.81 -5.12
CA ASN A 194 -8.72 0.79 -4.13
C ASN A 194 -8.94 1.30 -2.70
N TRP A 195 -8.46 2.51 -2.39
CA TRP A 195 -8.66 3.12 -1.08
C TRP A 195 -10.14 3.28 -0.71
N LEU A 196 -10.98 3.75 -1.63
CA LEU A 196 -12.41 3.94 -1.39
C LEU A 196 -13.16 2.60 -1.24
N VAL A 197 -12.76 1.56 -1.97
CA VAL A 197 -13.36 0.23 -1.84
C VAL A 197 -12.99 -0.44 -0.52
N ILE A 198 -11.73 -0.34 -0.11
CA ILE A 198 -11.20 -1.05 1.07
C ILE A 198 -11.42 -0.25 2.35
N CYS A 199 -11.06 1.04 2.33
CA CYS A 199 -11.13 1.94 3.48
C CYS A 199 -12.33 2.89 3.46
N GLY A 200 -13.26 2.76 2.51
CA GLY A 200 -14.42 3.67 2.38
C GLY A 200 -15.20 3.85 3.67
N GLN A 201 -15.41 2.77 4.43
CA GLN A 201 -16.09 2.84 5.73
C GLN A 201 -15.33 3.69 6.76
N ILE A 202 -13.99 3.62 6.76
CA ILE A 202 -13.12 4.42 7.65
C ILE A 202 -13.22 5.89 7.26
N PHE A 203 -13.07 6.22 5.97
CA PHE A 203 -13.23 7.59 5.49
C PHE A 203 -14.62 8.17 5.78
N ARG A 204 -15.67 7.37 5.58
CA ARG A 204 -17.04 7.80 5.85
C ARG A 204 -17.27 8.11 7.32
N GLN A 205 -16.71 7.31 8.23
CA GLN A 205 -16.75 7.59 9.67
C GLN A 205 -15.87 8.80 10.03
N GLY A 206 -14.72 8.97 9.37
CA GLY A 206 -13.88 10.17 9.50
C GLY A 206 -14.65 11.43 9.13
N ALA A 207 -15.42 11.38 8.04
CA ALA A 207 -16.30 12.47 7.60
C ALA A 207 -17.40 12.81 8.62
N GLU A 208 -18.01 11.81 9.27
CA GLU A 208 -19.01 12.02 10.34
C GLU A 208 -18.40 12.65 11.58
N LYS A 209 -17.18 12.23 11.92
CA LYS A 209 -16.44 12.69 13.10
C LYS A 209 -15.67 13.99 12.87
N ARG A 210 -15.65 14.50 11.63
CA ARG A 210 -14.84 15.65 11.23
C ARG A 210 -13.35 15.44 11.53
N GLU A 211 -12.83 14.27 11.13
CA GLU A 211 -11.44 13.89 11.34
C GLU A 211 -10.48 14.88 10.65
N GLU A 212 -9.46 15.32 11.39
CA GLU A 212 -8.36 16.12 10.85
C GLU A 212 -7.30 15.19 10.26
N SER A 213 -6.81 15.50 9.05
CA SER A 213 -5.79 14.70 8.38
C SER A 213 -4.80 15.59 7.61
N TYR A 214 -3.50 15.33 7.74
CA TYR A 214 -2.51 16.05 6.94
C TYR A 214 -2.65 15.76 5.44
N GLY A 215 -3.13 14.56 5.08
CA GLY A 215 -3.46 14.16 3.72
C GLY A 215 -4.56 15.00 3.07
N LEU A 216 -5.27 15.85 3.82
CA LEU A 216 -6.31 16.75 3.31
C LEU A 216 -5.88 18.21 3.20
N LYS A 217 -4.62 18.51 3.54
CA LYS A 217 -4.07 19.86 3.52
C LYS A 217 -3.62 20.26 2.10
N PRO A 218 -4.07 21.40 1.57
CA PRO A 218 -3.45 21.97 0.38
C PRO A 218 -2.07 22.56 0.73
N PHE A 219 -1.12 22.48 -0.21
CA PHE A 219 0.15 23.18 -0.07
C PHE A 219 0.51 23.91 -1.36
N THR A 220 0.84 25.19 -1.21
CA THR A 220 1.47 25.99 -2.25
C THR A 220 2.99 25.83 -2.11
N MET A 221 3.65 25.52 -3.24
CA MET A 221 5.10 25.24 -3.38
C MET A 221 6.02 25.65 -2.23
N ILE A 222 6.80 24.68 -1.73
CA ILE A 222 7.99 24.94 -0.90
C ILE A 222 9.29 24.82 -1.73
N GLY A 223 9.26 24.35 -2.99
CA GLY A 223 10.45 24.28 -3.86
C GLY A 223 10.19 23.85 -5.32
N PRO A 224 11.24 23.81 -6.17
CA PRO A 224 11.14 23.57 -7.62
C PRO A 224 10.80 22.13 -8.04
N HIS A 225 10.74 21.19 -7.10
CA HIS A 225 10.52 19.76 -7.38
C HIS A 225 9.18 19.22 -6.87
N ASP A 226 8.39 20.04 -6.18
CA ASP A 226 7.11 19.63 -5.60
C ASP A 226 5.97 20.45 -6.21
N PRO A 227 5.15 19.88 -7.11
CA PRO A 227 4.05 20.61 -7.72
C PRO A 227 3.06 21.03 -6.63
N SER A 228 2.51 22.24 -6.76
CA SER A 228 1.46 22.71 -5.86
C SER A 228 0.30 21.72 -5.84
N ARG A 229 -0.17 21.39 -4.64
CA ARG A 229 -1.35 20.55 -4.42
C ARG A 229 -2.57 21.45 -4.29
N ASP A 230 -3.21 21.73 -5.43
CA ASP A 230 -4.34 22.64 -5.54
C ASP A 230 -5.67 21.90 -5.34
N LEU A 231 -5.91 21.48 -4.10
CA LEU A 231 -7.16 20.84 -3.72
C LEU A 231 -8.31 21.84 -3.83
N ARG A 232 -9.09 21.77 -4.91
CA ARG A 232 -10.14 22.74 -5.26
C ARG A 232 -11.22 22.89 -4.19
N LYS A 233 -11.37 21.88 -3.32
CA LYS A 233 -12.43 21.79 -2.31
C LYS A 233 -11.92 21.72 -0.87
N ALA A 234 -10.61 21.79 -0.65
CA ALA A 234 -10.08 21.80 0.70
C ALA A 234 -10.32 23.18 1.36
N PRO A 235 -11.09 23.27 2.46
CA PRO A 235 -10.92 24.39 3.36
C PRO A 235 -9.51 24.33 3.93
N LEU A 236 -8.96 25.46 4.38
CA LEU A 236 -7.62 25.49 5.02
C LEU A 236 -7.51 24.61 6.28
N ASP A 237 -8.64 24.06 6.77
CA ASP A 237 -8.77 23.36 8.04
C ASP A 237 -8.37 21.87 8.01
N ARG A 238 -8.09 21.26 6.85
CA ARG A 238 -7.60 19.86 6.73
C ARG A 238 -8.60 18.81 7.27
N ILE A 239 -9.88 19.17 7.31
CA ILE A 239 -10.94 18.33 7.90
C ILE A 239 -11.61 17.50 6.81
N MET A 240 -11.85 16.22 7.10
CA MET A 240 -12.76 15.38 6.32
C MET A 240 -14.21 15.69 6.71
N THR A 241 -15.08 15.96 5.74
CA THR A 241 -16.50 16.28 6.00
C THR A 241 -17.42 15.47 5.10
N LEU A 242 -18.70 15.35 5.48
CA LEU A 242 -19.72 14.74 4.63
C LEU A 242 -19.90 15.49 3.30
N GLU A 243 -19.73 16.81 3.31
CA GLU A 243 -19.76 17.61 2.07
C GLU A 243 -18.60 17.20 1.14
N ARG A 244 -17.39 17.04 1.67
CA ARG A 244 -16.23 16.60 0.89
C ARG A 244 -16.37 15.16 0.39
N TRP A 245 -16.93 14.28 1.23
CA TRP A 245 -17.31 12.92 0.82
C TRP A 245 -18.29 12.93 -0.36
N SER A 246 -19.35 13.75 -0.30
CA SER A 246 -20.31 13.88 -1.40
C SER A 246 -19.69 14.53 -2.64
N ASP A 247 -18.75 15.45 -2.49
CA ASP A 247 -17.97 16.01 -3.61
C ASP A 247 -17.13 14.93 -4.31
N TRP A 248 -16.49 14.03 -3.56
CA TRP A 248 -15.77 12.89 -4.14
C TRP A 248 -16.72 11.96 -4.90
N GLU A 249 -17.88 11.66 -4.33
CA GLU A 249 -18.91 10.85 -5.00
C GLU A 249 -19.34 11.51 -6.32
N HIS A 250 -19.63 12.81 -6.28
CA HIS A 250 -20.00 13.57 -7.47
C HIS A 250 -18.90 13.54 -8.53
N ARG A 251 -17.64 13.71 -8.13
CA ARG A 251 -16.51 13.67 -9.04
C ARG A 251 -16.36 12.30 -9.72
N LEU A 252 -16.51 11.21 -8.96
CA LEU A 252 -16.47 9.86 -9.51
C LEU A 252 -17.61 9.62 -10.51
N LYS A 253 -18.79 10.16 -10.24
CA LYS A 253 -19.92 10.12 -11.18
C LYS A 253 -19.64 10.88 -12.48
N GLU A 254 -18.91 11.99 -12.45
CA GLU A 254 -18.48 12.66 -13.69
C GLU A 254 -17.50 11.78 -14.48
N LEU A 255 -16.62 11.08 -13.77
CA LEU A 255 -15.56 10.24 -14.36
C LEU A 255 -16.04 8.86 -14.82
N GLU A 256 -17.22 8.40 -14.41
CA GLU A 256 -17.77 7.09 -14.84
C GLU A 256 -18.01 7.02 -16.36
N GLY A 257 -18.14 8.19 -17.02
CA GLY A 257 -18.28 8.30 -18.47
C GLY A 257 -16.95 8.25 -19.24
N GLU A 258 -15.81 8.28 -18.55
CA GLU A 258 -14.49 8.12 -19.17
C GLU A 258 -14.28 6.70 -19.70
N LEU A 259 -13.41 6.55 -20.71
CA LEU A 259 -13.11 5.25 -21.30
C LEU A 259 -12.00 4.52 -20.54
N GLY A 260 -12.04 3.19 -20.59
CA GLY A 260 -10.95 2.34 -20.08
C GLY A 260 -10.83 2.34 -18.57
N VAL A 261 -9.59 2.30 -18.08
CA VAL A 261 -9.28 2.06 -16.65
C VAL A 261 -9.84 3.15 -15.73
N VAL A 262 -9.98 4.39 -16.21
CA VAL A 262 -10.49 5.51 -15.43
C VAL A 262 -11.98 5.34 -15.14
N GLY A 263 -12.80 5.09 -16.17
CA GLY A 263 -14.24 4.92 -16.01
C GLY A 263 -14.61 3.69 -15.18
N GLU A 264 -13.92 2.56 -15.40
CA GLU A 264 -14.16 1.33 -14.64
C GLU A 264 -13.78 1.49 -13.15
N ALA A 265 -12.66 2.15 -12.87
CA ALA A 265 -12.25 2.47 -11.50
C ALA A 265 -13.24 3.44 -10.83
N ALA A 266 -13.64 4.50 -11.54
CA ALA A 266 -14.59 5.49 -11.03
C ALA A 266 -15.93 4.85 -10.67
N LYS A 267 -16.46 3.99 -11.55
CA LYS A 267 -17.70 3.24 -11.32
C LYS A 267 -17.59 2.29 -10.13
N THR A 268 -16.45 1.61 -9.98
CA THR A 268 -16.20 0.69 -8.86
C THR A 268 -16.17 1.44 -7.53
N ALA A 269 -15.45 2.55 -7.47
CA ALA A 269 -15.37 3.40 -6.29
C ALA A 269 -16.73 4.01 -5.92
N LEU A 270 -17.44 4.55 -6.91
CA LEU A 270 -18.78 5.12 -6.75
C LEU A 270 -19.76 4.10 -6.17
N GLY A 271 -19.77 2.88 -6.72
CA GLY A 271 -20.61 1.80 -6.21
C GLY A 271 -20.25 1.35 -4.80
N ALA A 272 -19.00 1.48 -4.37
CA ALA A 272 -18.60 1.23 -2.99
C ALA A 272 -19.08 2.34 -2.05
N MET A 273 -18.92 3.60 -2.44
CA MET A 273 -19.37 4.76 -1.64
C MET A 273 -20.90 4.75 -1.46
N GLN A 274 -21.67 4.50 -2.53
CA GLN A 274 -23.13 4.49 -2.48
C GLN A 274 -23.70 3.42 -1.55
N LYS A 275 -23.04 2.26 -1.43
CA LYS A 275 -23.44 1.21 -0.48
C LYS A 275 -23.30 1.65 0.98
N LEU A 276 -22.36 2.55 1.27
CA LEU A 276 -22.14 3.07 2.62
C LEU A 276 -23.14 4.17 2.99
N ASP A 277 -23.71 4.85 1.99
CA ASP A 277 -24.73 5.89 2.18
C ASP A 277 -26.17 5.37 2.10
N ASP A 278 -26.38 4.13 1.67
CA ASP A 278 -27.70 3.48 1.71
C ASP A 278 -27.97 2.90 3.12
N PRO A 279 -28.94 3.45 3.88
CA PRO A 279 -29.30 2.95 5.21
C PRO A 279 -29.97 1.58 5.22
N SER A 280 -30.15 0.95 4.05
CA SER A 280 -30.80 -0.36 3.86
C SER A 280 -29.84 -1.55 3.88
N THR A 281 -28.53 -1.29 3.97
CA THR A 281 -27.44 -2.28 4.00
C THR A 281 -26.85 -2.44 5.39
#